data_AF-A0A6J1Q3V7-F1
#
_entry.id   AF-A0A6J1Q3V7-F1
#
_cell.length_a   1.000
_cell.length_b   1.000
_cell.length_c   1.000
_cell.angle_alpha   90.00
_cell.angle_beta   90.00
_cell.angle_gamma   90.00
#
_symmetry.space_group_name_H-M   'P 1'
#
loop_
_entity.id
_entity.type
_entity.pdbx_description
1 polymer ?
#
loop_
_entity_poly.entity_id
_entity_poly.type
_entity_poly.pdbx_seq_one_letter_code
_entity_poly.pdbx_strand_id
1 'polypeptide(L)'
;MTSLIRLVVSNYNEVLKNVRDPMVDTWLLMESPGPMLCIVGAYLIFVLKAGPKMMEKRPAFQLNTVMILYNAFQVLFSIWLTSLIWDVDVKNFFFNHGCNIRLSPNLQNTNAQAMSRGAWWYFFSKIIELLDTVFFVLRKK
;
A
#
# COMPACT_ATOMS: atom_id res chain seq x y z
N MET A 1 15.08 3.13 -30.16
CA MET A 1 14.40 3.34 -28.85
C MET A 1 12.97 2.80 -28.82
N THR A 2 12.19 2.90 -29.90
CA THR A 2 10.80 2.38 -30.01
C THR A 2 10.68 0.85 -29.91
N SER A 3 11.65 0.09 -30.41
CA SER A 3 11.65 -1.39 -30.30
C SER A 3 11.76 -1.87 -28.84
N LEU A 4 12.65 -1.23 -28.08
CA LEU A 4 12.90 -1.56 -26.67
C LEU A 4 11.70 -1.18 -25.79
N ILE A 5 11.08 -0.03 -26.05
CA ILE A 5 9.82 0.39 -25.39
C ILE A 5 8.70 -0.61 -25.70
N ARG A 6 8.53 -1.05 -26.95
CA ARG A 6 7.51 -2.04 -27.30
C ARG A 6 7.73 -3.38 -26.63
N LEU A 7 8.99 -3.82 -26.48
CA LEU A 7 9.34 -5.07 -25.82
C LEU A 7 9.08 -5.02 -24.31
N VAL A 8 9.40 -3.89 -23.66
CA VAL A 8 9.07 -3.66 -22.24
C VAL A 8 7.56 -3.63 -22.03
N VAL A 9 6.82 -2.95 -22.92
CA VAL A 9 5.36 -2.86 -22.84
C VAL A 9 4.69 -4.22 -23.10
N SER A 10 5.16 -5.00 -24.08
CA SER A 10 4.59 -6.32 -24.35
C SER A 10 4.83 -7.29 -23.19
N ASN A 11 6.04 -7.29 -22.64
CA ASN A 11 6.39 -8.14 -21.49
C ASN A 11 5.61 -7.73 -20.23
N TYR A 12 5.44 -6.42 -20.01
CA TYR A 12 4.61 -5.90 -18.93
C TYR A 12 3.14 -6.35 -19.08
N ASN A 13 2.56 -6.21 -20.27
CA ASN A 13 1.18 -6.62 -20.54
C ASN A 13 0.99 -8.14 -20.40
N GLU A 14 1.99 -8.94 -20.76
CA GLU A 14 1.95 -10.39 -20.64
C GLU A 14 1.98 -10.83 -19.17
N VAL A 15 2.84 -10.23 -18.34
CA VAL A 15 2.85 -10.46 -16.89
C VAL A 15 1.53 -10.01 -16.27
N LEU A 16 1.03 -8.83 -16.65
CA LEU A 16 -0.23 -8.31 -16.12
C LEU A 16 -1.41 -9.22 -16.47
N LYS A 17 -1.44 -9.77 -17.69
CA LYS A 17 -2.49 -10.69 -18.14
C LYS A 17 -2.45 -12.04 -17.43
N ASN A 18 -1.26 -12.51 -17.05
CA ASN A 18 -1.08 -13.79 -16.36
C ASN A 18 -1.27 -13.71 -14.83
N VAL A 19 -1.14 -12.52 -14.24
CA VAL A 19 -1.21 -12.30 -12.77
C VAL A 19 -2.47 -11.54 -12.34
N ARG A 20 -3.25 -10.98 -13.28
CA ARG A 20 -4.49 -10.25 -12.97
C ARG A 20 -5.53 -11.13 -12.29
N ASP A 21 -5.84 -10.81 -11.05
CA ASP A 21 -7.07 -11.24 -10.40
C ASP A 21 -8.16 -10.18 -10.68
N PRO A 22 -9.22 -10.51 -11.45
CA PRO A 22 -10.24 -9.55 -11.87
C PRO A 22 -11.00 -8.93 -10.69
N MET A 23 -10.96 -9.53 -9.50
CA MET A 23 -11.58 -8.95 -8.30
C MET A 23 -10.81 -7.76 -7.75
N VAL A 24 -9.49 -7.78 -7.88
CA VAL A 24 -8.56 -6.79 -7.30
C VAL A 24 -8.40 -5.57 -8.21
N ASP A 25 -8.54 -5.76 -9.54
CA ASP A 25 -8.49 -4.68 -10.53
C ASP A 25 -9.57 -3.61 -10.35
N THR A 26 -10.70 -3.95 -9.73
CA THR A 26 -11.78 -2.98 -9.47
C THR A 26 -11.49 -2.05 -8.29
N TRP A 27 -10.43 -2.32 -7.53
CA TRP A 27 -10.12 -1.54 -6.34
C TRP A 27 -9.31 -0.30 -6.66
N LEU A 28 -9.54 0.74 -5.87
CA LEU A 28 -8.92 2.04 -6.03
C LEU A 28 -7.39 1.89 -6.00
N LEU A 29 -6.70 2.43 -7.02
CA LEU A 29 -5.25 2.39 -7.24
C LEU A 29 -4.66 1.03 -7.70
N MET A 30 -5.48 0.02 -8.01
CA MET A 30 -4.99 -1.30 -8.47
C MET A 30 -5.17 -1.56 -9.96
N GLU A 31 -5.96 -0.75 -10.68
CA GLU A 31 -6.14 -0.90 -12.14
C GLU A 31 -4.82 -0.73 -12.92
N SER A 32 -3.93 0.15 -12.45
CA SER A 32 -2.60 0.33 -13.01
C SER A 32 -1.61 0.84 -11.95
N PRO A 33 -0.29 0.61 -12.10
CA PRO A 33 0.72 1.17 -11.20
C PRO A 33 0.93 2.68 -11.40
N GLY A 34 0.37 3.26 -12.46
CA GLY A 34 0.53 4.68 -12.82
C GLY A 34 0.09 5.64 -11.70
N PRO A 35 -1.17 5.56 -11.21
CA PRO A 35 -1.65 6.37 -10.10
C PRO A 35 -0.76 6.30 -8.85
N MET A 36 -0.27 5.11 -8.49
CA MET A 36 0.64 4.94 -7.35
C MET A 36 1.98 5.66 -7.58
N LEU A 37 2.58 5.49 -8.76
CA LEU A 37 3.82 6.19 -9.13
C LEU A 37 3.63 7.72 -9.13
N CYS A 38 2.48 8.21 -9.57
CA CYS A 38 2.13 9.63 -9.50
C CYS A 38 2.04 10.12 -8.05
N ILE A 39 1.39 9.38 -7.15
CA ILE A 39 1.29 9.73 -5.72
C ILE A 39 2.69 9.80 -5.09
N VAL A 40 3.51 8.77 -5.29
CA VAL A 40 4.88 8.74 -4.74
C VAL A 40 5.74 9.85 -5.34
N GLY A 41 5.63 10.09 -6.65
CA GLY A 41 6.35 11.18 -7.32
C GLY A 41 5.96 12.56 -6.77
N ALA A 42 4.67 12.83 -6.62
CA ALA A 42 4.17 14.07 -6.04
C ALA A 42 4.62 14.23 -4.58
N TYR A 43 4.56 13.16 -3.80
CA TYR A 43 5.05 13.10 -2.44
C TYR A 43 6.55 13.43 -2.33
N LEU A 44 7.40 12.82 -3.16
CA LEU A 44 8.84 13.10 -3.17
C LEU A 44 9.14 14.54 -3.55
N ILE A 45 8.43 15.09 -4.55
CA ILE A 45 8.56 16.50 -4.93
C ILE A 45 8.17 17.41 -3.77
N PHE A 46 7.09 17.06 -3.06
CA PHE A 46 6.64 17.82 -1.90
C PHE A 46 7.67 17.78 -0.77
N VAL A 47 8.11 16.60 -0.35
CA VAL A 47 9.02 16.43 0.80
C VAL A 47 10.41 17.02 0.52
N LEU A 48 10.95 16.82 -0.68
CA LEU A 48 12.33 17.23 -0.99
C LEU A 48 12.47 18.68 -1.44
N LYS A 49 11.47 19.23 -2.14
CA LYS A 49 11.58 20.56 -2.75
C LYS A 49 10.52 21.53 -2.25
N ALA A 50 9.24 21.20 -2.41
CA ALA A 50 8.17 22.17 -2.18
C ALA A 50 8.00 22.53 -0.69
N GLY A 51 7.97 21.52 0.17
CA GLY A 51 7.81 21.64 1.61
C GLY A 51 8.94 22.43 2.26
N PRO A 52 10.23 22.09 2.08
CA PRO A 52 11.34 22.84 2.65
C PRO A 52 11.37 24.30 2.17
N LYS A 53 11.15 24.53 0.86
CA LYS A 53 11.12 25.87 0.27
C LYS A 53 9.96 26.73 0.80
N MET A 54 8.79 26.14 1.03
CA MET A 54 7.64 26.84 1.63
C MET A 54 7.90 27.16 3.10
N MET A 55 8.52 26.22 3.82
CA MET A 55 8.82 26.36 5.25
C MET A 55 9.98 27.33 5.51
N GLU A 56 10.88 27.59 4.55
CA GLU A 56 11.99 28.54 4.69
C GLU A 56 11.54 29.90 5.25
N LYS A 57 10.44 30.44 4.73
CA LYS A 57 9.89 31.75 5.11
C LYS A 57 8.88 31.72 6.26
N ARG A 58 8.59 30.55 6.84
CA ARG A 58 7.60 30.38 7.92
C ARG A 58 8.23 29.79 9.19
N PRO A 59 7.74 30.10 10.39
CA PRO A 59 8.17 29.40 11.61
C PRO A 59 7.68 27.93 11.59
N ALA A 60 8.35 27.06 12.35
CA ALA A 60 7.97 25.65 12.46
C ALA A 60 6.55 25.51 13.05
N PHE A 61 5.71 24.68 12.44
CA PHE A 61 4.36 24.44 12.96
C PHE A 61 4.41 23.55 14.21
N GLN A 62 3.65 23.93 15.24
CA GLN A 62 3.46 23.09 16.43
C GLN A 62 2.34 22.08 16.19
N LEU A 63 2.65 20.99 15.51
CA LEU A 63 1.71 19.91 15.16
C LEU A 63 1.67 18.77 16.19
N ASN A 64 2.01 19.05 17.46
CA ASN A 64 2.15 18.02 18.50
C ASN A 64 0.86 17.22 18.71
N THR A 65 -0.29 17.90 18.84
CA THR A 65 -1.59 17.24 19.02
C THR A 65 -1.98 16.41 17.80
N VAL A 66 -1.71 16.94 16.59
CA VAL A 66 -2.02 16.25 15.33
C VAL A 66 -1.18 14.99 15.18
N MET A 67 0.13 15.04 15.50
CA MET A 67 0.99 13.86 15.50
C MET A 67 0.55 12.81 16.52
N ILE A 68 0.14 13.21 17.72
CA ILE A 68 -0.34 12.25 18.73
C ILE A 68 -1.61 11.55 18.23
N LEU A 69 -2.57 12.31 17.70
CA LEU A 69 -3.81 11.76 17.14
C LEU A 69 -3.53 10.85 15.95
N TYR A 70 -2.63 11.26 15.05
CA TYR A 70 -2.22 10.50 13.88
C TYR A 70 -1.54 9.18 14.28
N ASN A 71 -0.58 9.20 15.21
CA ASN A 71 0.08 7.99 15.69
C ASN A 71 -0.91 7.06 16.40
N ALA A 72 -1.83 7.60 17.19
CA ALA A 72 -2.90 6.81 17.80
C ALA A 72 -3.80 6.14 16.75
N PHE A 73 -4.18 6.87 15.71
CA PHE A 73 -4.92 6.32 14.58
C PHE A 73 -4.15 5.20 13.87
N GLN A 74 -2.85 5.39 13.62
CA GLN A 74 -2.01 4.37 12.97
C GLN A 74 -1.87 3.09 13.81
N VAL A 75 -1.76 3.22 15.13
CA VAL A 75 -1.75 2.07 16.05
C VAL A 75 -3.08 1.32 15.98
N LEU A 76 -4.21 2.02 16.07
CA LEU A 76 -5.54 1.41 15.96
C LEU A 76 -5.75 0.72 14.61
N PHE A 77 -5.31 1.37 13.53
CA PHE A 77 -5.40 0.82 12.17
C PHE A 77 -4.53 -0.43 12.01
N SER A 78 -3.34 -0.44 12.60
CA SER A 78 -2.43 -1.61 12.59
C SER A 78 -2.98 -2.78 13.39
N ILE A 79 -3.62 -2.52 14.55
CA ILE A 79 -4.30 -3.55 15.35
C ILE A 79 -5.46 -4.14 14.54
N TRP A 80 -6.27 -3.29 13.92
CA TRP A 80 -7.39 -3.72 13.09
C TRP A 80 -6.93 -4.59 11.90
N LEU A 81 -5.88 -4.17 11.19
CA LEU A 81 -5.26 -4.98 10.13
C LEU A 81 -4.78 -6.34 10.63
N THR A 82 -4.15 -6.37 11.80
CA THR A 82 -3.66 -7.62 12.41
C THR A 82 -4.82 -8.54 12.78
N SER A 83 -5.91 -7.99 13.30
CA SER A 83 -7.15 -8.76 13.57
C SER A 83 -7.73 -9.35 12.29
N LEU A 84 -7.75 -8.59 11.20
CA LEU A 84 -8.27 -9.06 9.91
C LEU A 84 -7.45 -10.21 9.33
N ILE A 85 -6.13 -10.22 9.57
CA ILE A 85 -5.25 -11.33 9.20
C ILE A 85 -5.46 -12.52 10.14
N TRP A 86 -5.73 -12.30 11.43
CA TRP A 86 -5.99 -13.37 12.40
C TRP A 86 -7.26 -14.17 12.08
N ASP A 87 -8.28 -13.50 11.51
CA ASP A 87 -9.52 -14.15 11.05
C ASP A 87 -9.30 -15.03 9.81
N VAL A 88 -8.28 -14.73 9.01
CA VAL A 88 -7.81 -15.67 7.99
C VAL A 88 -7.10 -16.80 8.74
N ASP A 89 -7.37 -18.04 8.35
CA ASP A 89 -6.80 -19.22 8.99
C ASP A 89 -5.30 -19.38 8.64
N VAL A 90 -4.48 -18.40 9.04
CA VAL A 90 -3.06 -18.30 8.72
C VAL A 90 -2.29 -19.45 9.36
N LYS A 91 -2.79 -20.03 10.46
CA LYS A 91 -2.26 -21.29 11.00
C LYS A 91 -2.37 -22.39 9.96
N ASN A 92 -3.54 -22.61 9.37
CA ASN A 92 -3.70 -23.61 8.32
C ASN A 92 -2.90 -23.29 7.05
N PHE A 93 -2.67 -22.01 6.72
CA PHE A 93 -1.84 -21.62 5.57
C PHE A 93 -0.33 -21.80 5.81
N PHE A 94 0.21 -21.26 6.92
CA PHE A 94 1.64 -21.34 7.26
C PHE A 94 2.08 -22.76 7.65
N PHE A 95 1.22 -23.56 8.30
CA PHE A 95 1.55 -24.94 8.66
C PHE A 95 1.33 -25.94 7.50
N ASN A 96 0.52 -25.62 6.47
CA ASN A 96 0.35 -26.48 5.27
C ASN A 96 1.35 -26.20 4.14
N HIS A 97 2.49 -25.56 4.39
CA HIS A 97 3.57 -25.51 3.42
C HIS A 97 4.21 -26.89 3.11
N GLY A 98 3.72 -27.98 3.74
CA GLY A 98 3.93 -29.34 3.26
C GLY A 98 3.05 -29.64 2.04
N CYS A 99 3.68 -29.97 0.91
CA CYS A 99 3.03 -30.35 -0.35
C CYS A 99 1.74 -31.17 -0.16
N ASN A 100 0.66 -30.67 -0.77
CA ASN A 100 -0.65 -31.33 -0.93
C ASN A 100 -1.52 -31.44 0.33
N ILE A 101 -2.32 -30.40 0.58
CA ILE A 101 -3.66 -30.61 1.14
C ILE A 101 -4.65 -29.86 0.26
N ARG A 102 -5.47 -30.62 -0.48
CA ARG A 102 -6.62 -30.12 -1.23
C ARG A 102 -7.61 -29.50 -0.25
N LEU A 103 -7.46 -28.22 0.07
CA LEU A 103 -8.58 -27.45 0.62
C LEU A 103 -9.70 -27.46 -0.43
N SER A 104 -10.94 -27.61 0.03
CA SER A 104 -12.12 -27.46 -0.84
C SER A 104 -12.01 -26.14 -1.61
N PRO A 105 -12.25 -26.11 -2.93
CA PRO A 105 -12.05 -24.92 -3.78
C PRO A 105 -12.80 -23.69 -3.26
N ASN A 106 -13.95 -23.90 -2.58
CA ASN A 106 -14.71 -22.81 -1.95
C ASN A 106 -13.98 -22.17 -0.77
N LEU A 107 -13.24 -22.93 0.05
CA LEU A 107 -12.50 -22.40 1.21
C LEU A 107 -11.20 -21.72 0.79
N GLN A 108 -10.56 -22.17 -0.29
CA GLN A 108 -9.42 -21.46 -0.90
C GLN A 108 -9.85 -20.10 -1.45
N ASN A 109 -10.99 -20.02 -2.13
CA ASN A 109 -11.50 -18.78 -2.71
C ASN A 109 -11.87 -17.73 -1.65
N THR A 110 -12.52 -18.12 -0.54
CA THR A 110 -12.84 -17.17 0.55
C THR A 110 -11.60 -16.68 1.30
N ASN A 111 -10.64 -17.57 1.58
CA ASN A 111 -9.40 -17.18 2.25
C ASN A 111 -8.53 -16.28 1.35
N ALA A 112 -8.44 -16.59 0.05
CA ALA A 112 -7.73 -15.76 -0.92
C ALA A 112 -8.36 -14.36 -1.03
N GLN A 113 -9.70 -14.26 -1.05
CA GLN A 113 -10.39 -12.97 -1.07
C GLN A 113 -10.14 -12.13 0.19
N ALA A 114 -10.14 -12.75 1.37
CA ALA A 114 -9.84 -12.07 2.63
C ALA A 114 -8.39 -11.59 2.67
N MET A 115 -7.44 -12.40 2.20
CA MET A 115 -6.03 -12.01 2.08
C MET A 115 -5.81 -10.86 1.10
N SER A 116 -6.44 -10.89 -0.07
CA SER A 116 -6.37 -9.78 -1.04
C SER A 116 -6.90 -8.48 -0.43
N ARG A 117 -8.04 -8.53 0.29
CA ARG A 117 -8.60 -7.35 0.99
C ARG A 117 -7.63 -6.83 2.06
N GLY A 118 -7.03 -7.72 2.85
CA GLY A 118 -6.02 -7.36 3.84
C GLY A 118 -4.79 -6.72 3.20
N ALA A 119 -4.31 -7.27 2.08
CA ALA A 119 -3.19 -6.72 1.33
C ALA A 119 -3.49 -5.32 0.78
N TRP A 120 -4.71 -5.07 0.30
CA TRP A 120 -5.13 -3.75 -0.16
C TRP A 120 -5.22 -2.72 0.98
N TRP A 121 -5.79 -3.10 2.13
CA TRP A 121 -5.80 -2.23 3.30
C TRP A 121 -4.40 -1.97 3.85
N TYR A 122 -3.50 -2.96 3.80
CA TYR A 122 -2.10 -2.79 4.15
C TYR A 122 -1.38 -1.83 3.19
N PHE A 123 -1.63 -1.94 1.89
CA PHE A 123 -1.14 -1.00 0.90
C PHE A 123 -1.61 0.43 1.19
N PHE A 124 -2.89 0.61 1.56
CA PHE A 124 -3.40 1.92 1.96
C PHE A 124 -2.74 2.43 3.25
N SER A 125 -2.49 1.56 4.23
CA SER A 125 -1.71 1.87 5.44
C SER A 125 -0.37 2.53 5.10
N LYS A 126 0.35 1.96 4.12
CA LYS A 126 1.65 2.47 3.69
C LYS A 126 1.57 3.85 3.05
N ILE A 127 0.49 4.16 2.36
CA ILE A 127 0.26 5.51 1.81
C ILE A 127 0.06 6.51 2.95
N ILE A 128 -0.70 6.15 3.99
CA ILE A 128 -0.91 7.00 5.16
C ILE A 128 0.41 7.27 5.88
N GLU A 129 1.26 6.25 6.07
CA GLU A 129 2.59 6.37 6.69
C GLU A 129 3.51 7.39 6.00
N LEU A 130 3.33 7.64 4.70
CA LEU A 130 4.11 8.68 4.01
C LEU A 130 3.83 10.08 4.59
N LEU A 131 2.67 10.32 5.18
CA LEU A 131 2.33 11.60 5.81
C LEU A 131 3.21 11.92 7.03
N ASP A 132 3.82 10.93 7.67
CA ASP A 132 4.77 11.17 8.78
C ASP A 132 5.93 12.07 8.36
N THR A 133 6.49 11.82 7.18
CA THR A 133 7.59 12.65 6.67
C THR A 133 7.12 14.04 6.28
N VAL A 134 5.86 14.18 5.84
CA VAL A 134 5.25 15.48 5.58
C VAL A 134 5.19 16.28 6.88
N PHE A 135 4.82 15.66 8.01
CA PHE A 135 4.85 16.31 9.31
C PHE A 135 6.27 16.68 9.76
N PHE A 136 7.29 15.88 9.46
CA PHE A 136 8.69 16.24 9.72
C PHE A 136 9.10 17.50 8.96
N VAL A 137 8.84 17.55 7.66
CA VAL A 137 9.12 18.73 6.82
C VAL A 137 8.40 19.97 7.34
N LEU A 138 7.11 19.86 7.70
CA LEU A 138 6.33 20.97 8.26
C LEU A 138 6.78 21.42 9.66
N ARG A 139 7.55 20.60 10.36
CA ARG A 139 8.15 20.95 11.66
C ARG A 139 9.58 21.47 11.52
N LYS A 140 10.14 21.50 10.30
CA LYS A 140 11.56 21.77 10.04
C LYS A 140 12.49 20.82 10.81
N LYS A 141 12.10 19.55 10.90
CA LYS A 141 12.93 18.46 11.45
C LYS A 141 13.23 17.47 10.34
#